data_AF-A0A7X6NA64-F1
#
_entry.id   AF-A0A7X6NA64-F1
#
_cell.length_a   1.000
_cell.length_b   1.000
_cell.length_c   1.000
_cell.angle_alpha   90.00
_cell.angle_beta   90.00
_cell.angle_gamma   90.00
#
_symmetry.space_group_name_H-M   'P 1'
#
loop_
_entity.id
_entity.type
_entity.pdbx_description
1 polymer ?
#
loop_
_entity_poly.entity_id
_entity_poly.type
_entity_poly.pdbx_seq_one_letter_code
_entity_poly.pdbx_strand_id
1 'polypeptide(L)'
;MKKSNLITNTGHRFISKAKTAYKIHIHTPDDTVLHRSVGYIRIGEKKGLKKAIKLRNELGMEMWGKHWRRLLKDPYLMTRLPHSLEPKIINKPRPTQENPDARDPCYIAAWRHYDDKGNCEFQSVVCSINKHGKLGAYTKTKKALLEAYKDYLDILVYMGRLNSIDLK
;
A
#
# COMPACT_ATOMS: atom_id res chain seq x y z
N MET A 1 24.37 -6.22 -3.22
CA MET A 1 22.90 -6.36 -3.39
C MET A 1 22.19 -5.89 -2.14
N LYS A 2 21.43 -4.78 -2.20
CA LYS A 2 20.59 -4.34 -1.06
C LYS A 2 19.58 -5.45 -0.76
N LYS A 3 19.59 -5.99 0.46
CA LYS A 3 18.60 -6.98 0.93
C LYS A 3 17.22 -6.32 0.81
N SER A 4 16.48 -6.70 -0.23
CA SER A 4 15.09 -6.32 -0.36
C SER A 4 14.30 -7.08 0.71
N ASN A 5 13.45 -6.39 1.47
CA ASN A 5 12.52 -7.01 2.44
C ASN A 5 11.54 -8.02 1.80
N LEU A 6 11.53 -8.08 0.46
CA LEU A 6 10.65 -8.93 -0.33
C LEU A 6 11.14 -10.38 -0.44
N ILE A 7 12.46 -10.60 -0.33
CA ILE A 7 13.08 -11.93 -0.47
C ILE A 7 13.84 -12.25 0.80
N THR A 8 13.33 -13.22 1.55
CA THR A 8 13.97 -13.68 2.77
C THR A 8 14.99 -14.78 2.46
N ASN A 9 15.98 -14.93 3.32
CA ASN A 9 17.00 -15.98 3.24
C ASN A 9 16.47 -17.41 3.49
N THR A 10 15.16 -17.57 3.70
CA THR A 10 14.51 -18.88 3.85
C THR A 10 13.70 -19.29 2.63
N GLY A 11 13.52 -18.40 1.64
CA GLY A 11 12.56 -18.60 0.55
C GLY A 11 11.09 -18.47 0.98
N HIS A 12 10.81 -18.26 2.27
CA HIS A 12 9.47 -18.07 2.80
C HIS A 12 9.24 -16.62 3.18
N ARG A 13 8.26 -15.97 2.53
CA ARG A 13 7.88 -14.60 2.85
C ARG A 13 7.51 -14.44 4.31
N PHE A 14 7.87 -13.27 4.83
CA PHE A 14 7.70 -12.86 6.22
C PHE A 14 8.52 -13.70 7.23
N ILE A 15 9.42 -14.58 6.78
CA ILE A 15 10.26 -15.41 7.65
C ILE A 15 11.73 -15.26 7.27
N SER A 16 12.55 -14.74 8.18
CA SER A 16 14.01 -14.73 8.03
C SER A 16 14.66 -15.73 8.98
N LYS A 17 15.82 -16.27 8.61
CA LYS A 17 16.65 -17.14 9.45
C LYS A 17 17.72 -16.32 10.15
N ALA A 18 17.77 -16.41 11.48
CA ALA A 18 18.87 -15.95 12.32
C ALA A 18 19.68 -17.16 12.82
N LYS A 19 20.78 -16.94 13.56
CA LYS A 19 21.68 -18.01 14.03
C LYS A 19 20.99 -19.09 14.88
N THR A 20 19.97 -18.70 15.65
CA THR A 20 19.35 -19.55 16.69
C THR A 20 17.84 -19.73 16.51
N ALA A 21 17.22 -18.91 15.66
CA ALA A 21 15.78 -18.83 15.51
C ALA A 21 15.38 -18.38 14.09
N TYR A 22 14.16 -18.74 13.70
CA TYR A 22 13.46 -18.12 12.58
C TYR A 22 12.69 -16.92 13.08
N LYS A 23 12.91 -15.75 12.49
CA LYS A 23 12.21 -14.50 12.82
C LYS A 23 11.06 -14.28 11.83
N ILE A 24 9.88 -14.01 12.35
CA ILE A 24 8.67 -13.72 11.60
C ILE A 24 8.44 -12.20 11.66
N HIS A 25 8.22 -11.59 10.51
CA HIS A 25 7.99 -10.16 10.32
C HIS A 25 6.78 -9.96 9.42
N ILE A 26 5.62 -9.62 9.96
CA ILE A 26 4.38 -9.45 9.19
C ILE A 26 3.94 -7.99 9.31
N HIS A 27 3.75 -7.31 8.19
CA HIS A 27 3.07 -6.01 8.19
C HIS A 27 1.63 -6.20 8.63
N THR A 28 1.15 -5.37 9.53
CA THR A 28 -0.21 -5.42 10.06
C THR A 28 -1.12 -4.45 9.29
N PRO A 29 -2.45 -4.56 9.41
CA PRO A 29 -3.38 -3.66 8.73
C PRO A 29 -3.26 -2.19 9.17
N ASP A 30 -2.82 -1.95 10.40
CA ASP A 30 -2.56 -0.64 11.02
C ASP A 30 -1.20 -0.03 10.66
N ASP A 31 -0.54 -0.51 9.61
CA ASP A 31 0.78 -0.06 9.16
C ASP A 31 1.94 -0.26 10.14
N THR A 32 1.77 -1.12 11.13
CA THR A 32 2.86 -1.57 12.01
C THR A 32 3.45 -2.89 11.54
N VAL A 33 4.44 -3.40 12.27
CA VAL A 33 5.10 -4.69 11.95
C VAL A 33 5.05 -5.58 13.17
N LEU A 34 4.41 -6.74 13.02
CA LEU A 34 4.43 -7.79 14.02
C LEU A 34 5.76 -8.55 13.94
N HIS A 35 6.43 -8.64 15.08
CA HIS A 35 7.65 -9.43 15.26
C HIS A 35 7.39 -10.65 16.14
N ARG A 36 7.75 -11.84 15.63
CA ARG A 36 7.76 -13.10 16.40
C ARG A 36 9.01 -13.91 16.08
N SER A 37 9.37 -14.87 16.93
CA SER A 37 10.54 -15.73 16.73
C SER A 37 10.25 -17.16 17.14
N VAL A 38 10.81 -18.11 16.39
CA VAL A 38 10.74 -19.54 16.67
C VAL A 38 12.16 -20.09 16.76
N GLY A 39 12.60 -20.43 17.97
CA GLY A 39 13.90 -21.06 18.22
C GLY A 39 13.94 -22.47 17.63
N TYR A 40 15.05 -22.81 16.98
CA TYR A 40 15.21 -24.12 16.33
C TYR A 40 16.40 -24.96 16.83
N ILE A 41 17.24 -24.43 17.73
CA ILE A 41 18.46 -25.13 18.22
C ILE A 41 18.13 -26.54 18.74
N ARG A 42 17.12 -26.68 19.61
CA ARG A 42 16.78 -27.97 20.24
C ARG A 42 15.93 -28.89 19.35
N ILE A 43 15.16 -28.32 18.43
CA ILE A 43 14.19 -29.05 17.61
C ILE A 43 14.68 -29.36 16.19
N GLY A 44 15.81 -28.76 15.79
CA GLY A 44 16.38 -28.85 14.45
C GLY A 44 15.76 -27.86 13.46
N GLU A 45 16.53 -27.48 12.45
CA GLU A 45 16.16 -26.44 11.47
C GLU A 45 14.88 -26.77 10.70
N LYS A 46 14.75 -28.00 10.18
CA LYS A 46 13.57 -28.42 9.39
C LYS A 46 12.27 -28.31 10.21
N LYS A 47 12.29 -28.78 11.46
CA LYS A 47 11.11 -28.70 12.35
C LYS A 47 10.84 -27.26 12.78
N GLY A 48 11.89 -26.49 13.05
CA GLY A 48 11.80 -25.06 13.36
C GLY A 48 11.15 -24.26 12.23
N LEU A 49 11.55 -24.50 10.98
CA LEU A 49 10.99 -23.83 9.81
C LEU A 49 9.52 -24.18 9.62
N LYS A 50 9.15 -25.47 9.74
CA LYS A 50 7.75 -25.91 9.67
C LYS A 50 6.90 -25.22 10.74
N LYS A 51 7.41 -25.12 11.97
CA LYS A 51 6.74 -24.42 13.08
C LYS A 51 6.60 -22.91 12.81
N ALA A 52 7.63 -22.27 12.26
CA ALA A 52 7.60 -20.86 11.88
C ALA A 52 6.58 -20.57 10.76
N ILE A 53 6.50 -21.43 9.74
CA ILE A 53 5.51 -21.31 8.65
C ILE A 53 4.09 -21.43 9.19
N LYS A 54 3.85 -22.40 10.08
CA LYS A 54 2.56 -22.61 10.72
C LYS A 54 2.15 -21.36 11.52
N LEU A 55 3.02 -20.90 12.41
CA LEU A 55 2.78 -19.71 13.23
C LEU A 55 2.55 -18.46 12.39
N ARG A 56 3.34 -18.25 11.32
CA ARG A 56 3.14 -17.14 10.40
C ARG A 56 1.76 -17.17 9.75
N ASN A 57 1.30 -18.35 9.32
CA ASN A 57 -0.02 -18.48 8.70
C ASN A 57 -1.15 -18.25 9.68
N GLU A 58 -1.03 -18.74 10.92
CA GLU A 58 -2.01 -18.50 11.98
C GLU A 58 -2.13 -16.99 12.25
N LEU A 59 -1.01 -16.32 12.55
CA LEU A 59 -0.97 -14.88 12.80
C LEU A 59 -1.45 -14.06 11.60
N GLY A 60 -1.03 -14.45 10.40
CA GLY A 60 -1.42 -13.77 9.17
C GLY A 60 -2.91 -13.89 8.89
N MET A 61 -3.50 -15.07 9.07
CA MET A 61 -4.95 -15.25 8.92
C MET A 61 -5.75 -14.53 9.99
N GLU A 62 -5.26 -14.50 11.23
CA GLU A 62 -5.89 -13.76 12.32
C GLU A 62 -5.93 -12.24 12.03
N MET A 63 -4.82 -11.68 11.57
CA MET A 63 -4.70 -10.23 11.32
C MET A 63 -5.26 -9.76 9.97
N TRP A 64 -5.20 -10.59 8.92
CA TRP A 64 -5.56 -10.18 7.56
C TRP A 64 -6.78 -10.90 6.99
N GLY A 65 -7.29 -11.93 7.68
CA GLY A 65 -8.42 -12.73 7.24
C GLY A 65 -8.27 -13.19 5.79
N LYS A 66 -9.29 -12.88 4.97
CA LYS A 66 -9.33 -13.22 3.54
C LYS A 66 -8.18 -12.61 2.72
N HIS A 67 -7.59 -11.50 3.17
CA HIS A 67 -6.51 -10.81 2.45
C HIS A 67 -5.14 -11.46 2.61
N TRP A 68 -4.96 -12.34 3.59
CA TRP A 68 -3.66 -12.96 3.89
C TRP A 68 -3.04 -13.67 2.68
N ARG A 69 -3.86 -14.42 1.92
CA ARG A 69 -3.40 -15.12 0.71
C ARG A 69 -2.88 -14.16 -0.35
N ARG A 70 -3.55 -13.02 -0.53
CA ARG A 70 -3.12 -11.97 -1.47
C ARG A 70 -1.80 -11.37 -1.02
N LEU A 71 -1.67 -11.05 0.27
CA LEU A 71 -0.43 -10.56 0.86
C LEU A 71 0.72 -11.55 0.69
N LEU A 72 0.50 -12.86 0.81
CA LEU A 72 1.54 -13.87 0.60
C LEU A 72 1.94 -14.00 -0.88
N LYS A 73 0.98 -13.93 -1.80
CA LYS A 73 1.23 -14.09 -3.25
C LYS A 73 1.94 -12.90 -3.86
N ASP A 74 1.56 -11.68 -3.47
CA ASP A 74 2.05 -10.44 -4.07
C ASP A 74 3.06 -9.71 -3.15
N PRO A 75 4.37 -9.70 -3.49
CA PRO A 75 5.40 -9.03 -2.70
C PRO A 75 5.21 -7.53 -2.60
N TYR A 76 4.69 -6.90 -3.65
CA TYR A 76 4.65 -5.46 -3.81
C TYR A 76 3.32 -4.85 -3.40
N LEU A 77 2.36 -5.66 -2.94
CA LEU A 77 1.03 -5.20 -2.57
C LEU A 77 1.08 -4.01 -1.61
N MET A 78 1.75 -4.16 -0.47
CA MET A 78 1.83 -3.09 0.55
C MET A 78 2.49 -1.82 0.02
N THR A 79 3.46 -1.93 -0.88
CA THR A 79 4.15 -0.79 -1.50
C THR A 79 3.27 -0.06 -2.51
N ARG A 80 2.31 -0.76 -3.13
CA ARG A 80 1.38 -0.19 -4.12
C ARG A 80 0.12 0.41 -3.49
N LEU A 81 -0.24 -0.03 -2.29
CA LEU A 81 -1.41 0.48 -1.59
C LEU A 81 -1.19 1.94 -1.16
N PRO A 82 -2.09 2.85 -1.52
CA PRO A 82 -2.00 4.23 -1.08
C PRO A 82 -2.28 4.33 0.42
N HIS A 83 -1.63 5.27 1.10
CA HIS A 83 -1.93 5.59 2.50
C HIS A 83 -3.25 6.36 2.65
N SER A 84 -3.64 7.10 1.62
CA SER A 84 -4.87 7.89 1.60
C SER A 84 -5.40 7.95 0.17
N LEU A 85 -6.72 7.88 0.04
CA LEU A 85 -7.43 8.09 -1.22
C LEU A 85 -8.03 9.50 -1.28
N GLU A 86 -7.36 10.49 -0.71
CA GLU A 86 -7.80 11.89 -0.72
C GLU A 86 -7.07 12.73 -1.78
N PRO A 87 -7.78 13.46 -2.65
CA PRO A 87 -7.19 14.47 -3.51
C PRO A 87 -6.48 15.56 -2.70
N LYS A 88 -5.31 15.99 -3.16
CA LYS A 88 -4.55 17.09 -2.55
C LYS A 88 -4.84 18.41 -3.23
N ILE A 89 -4.75 19.51 -2.50
CA ILE A 89 -4.81 20.85 -3.09
C ILE A 89 -3.39 21.28 -3.49
N ILE A 90 -3.24 21.78 -4.72
CA ILE A 90 -2.02 22.38 -5.24
C ILE A 90 -2.33 23.73 -5.86
N ASN A 91 -1.35 24.64 -5.86
CA ASN A 91 -1.44 25.93 -6.51
C ASN A 91 -0.65 25.89 -7.81
N LYS A 92 -1.32 25.74 -8.94
CA LYS A 92 -0.68 25.60 -10.25
C LYS A 92 -0.34 26.99 -10.81
N PRO A 93 0.90 27.25 -11.26
CA PRO A 93 1.26 28.52 -11.86
C PRO A 93 0.42 28.75 -13.12
N ARG A 94 -0.15 29.94 -13.20
CA ARG A 94 -0.92 30.40 -14.35
C ARG A 94 -0.64 31.89 -14.56
N PRO A 95 0.59 32.23 -14.96
CA PRO A 95 1.00 33.61 -15.16
C PRO A 95 0.07 34.28 -16.17
N THR A 96 -0.29 35.52 -15.88
CA THR A 96 -1.01 36.41 -16.80
C THR A 96 -0.11 37.61 -17.11
N GLN A 97 -0.42 38.37 -18.16
CA GLN A 97 0.34 39.58 -18.49
C GLN A 97 0.31 40.61 -17.35
N GLU A 98 -0.80 40.67 -16.61
CA GLU A 98 -0.99 41.60 -15.47
C GLU A 98 -0.39 41.07 -14.16
N ASN A 99 -0.36 39.74 -13.98
CA ASN A 99 0.19 39.09 -12.79
C ASN A 99 1.01 37.85 -13.17
N PRO A 100 2.34 37.99 -13.30
CA PRO A 100 3.25 36.89 -13.60
C PRO A 100 3.31 35.81 -12.50
N ASP A 101 2.97 36.15 -11.26
CA ASP A 101 3.01 35.22 -10.12
C ASP A 101 1.67 34.54 -9.82
N ALA A 102 0.66 34.75 -10.68
CA ALA A 102 -0.67 34.20 -10.49
C ALA A 102 -0.64 32.67 -10.39
N ARG A 103 -1.34 32.13 -9.38
CA ARG A 103 -1.51 30.70 -9.15
C ARG A 103 -2.98 30.36 -8.95
N ASP A 104 -3.42 29.30 -9.61
CA ASP A 104 -4.79 28.80 -9.50
C ASP A 104 -4.83 27.59 -8.55
N PRO A 105 -5.70 27.60 -7.52
CA PRO A 105 -5.89 26.44 -6.66
C PRO A 105 -6.60 25.33 -7.45
N CYS A 106 -6.04 24.13 -7.37
CA CYS A 106 -6.53 22.93 -8.06
C CYS A 106 -6.50 21.74 -7.10
N TYR A 107 -7.44 20.82 -7.27
CA TYR A 107 -7.28 19.47 -6.72
C TYR A 107 -6.44 18.62 -7.66
N ILE A 108 -5.58 17.78 -7.10
CA ILE A 108 -4.80 16.77 -7.81
C ILE A 108 -4.98 15.40 -7.16
N ALA A 109 -5.25 14.40 -7.99
CA ALA A 109 -5.09 12.99 -7.68
C ALA A 109 -3.92 12.46 -8.50
N ALA A 110 -3.01 11.71 -7.88
CA ALA A 110 -1.88 11.12 -8.58
C ALA A 110 -1.58 9.72 -8.04
N TRP A 111 -1.25 8.80 -8.93
CA TRP A 111 -0.99 7.40 -8.61
C TRP A 111 0.03 6.79 -9.56
N ARG A 112 0.54 5.62 -9.20
CA ARG A 112 1.45 4.83 -10.02
C ARG A 112 0.68 3.69 -10.66
N HIS A 113 0.77 3.59 -11.97
CA HIS A 113 0.30 2.44 -12.73
C HIS A 113 1.51 1.57 -13.10
N TYR A 114 1.36 0.25 -13.00
CA TYR A 114 2.40 -0.69 -13.41
C TYR A 114 1.85 -1.51 -14.57
N ASP A 115 2.51 -1.45 -15.72
CA ASP A 115 2.13 -2.26 -16.88
C ASP A 115 2.50 -3.75 -16.68
N ASP A 116 2.05 -4.61 -17.61
CA ASP A 116 2.33 -6.05 -17.57
C ASP A 116 3.83 -6.38 -17.71
N LYS A 117 4.64 -5.41 -18.16
CA LYS A 117 6.10 -5.52 -18.29
C LYS A 117 6.84 -5.03 -17.04
N GLY A 118 6.11 -4.50 -16.05
CA GLY A 118 6.64 -3.97 -14.79
C GLY A 118 7.11 -2.51 -14.84
N ASN A 119 6.87 -1.78 -15.93
CA ASN A 119 7.18 -0.36 -16.03
C ASN A 119 6.22 0.45 -15.19
N CYS A 120 6.76 1.42 -14.44
CA CYS A 120 5.99 2.31 -13.60
C CYS A 120 5.67 3.61 -14.35
N GLU A 121 4.41 3.84 -14.65
CA GLU A 121 3.91 5.09 -15.20
C GLU A 121 3.27 5.94 -14.11
N PHE A 122 3.58 7.23 -14.11
CA PHE A 122 2.96 8.18 -13.20
C PHE A 122 1.74 8.80 -13.86
N GLN A 123 0.57 8.59 -13.27
CA GLN A 123 -0.69 9.15 -13.76
C GLN A 123 -1.18 10.19 -12.77
N SER A 124 -1.77 11.27 -13.30
CA SER A 124 -2.40 12.29 -12.47
C SER A 124 -3.59 12.93 -13.17
N VAL A 125 -4.58 13.32 -12.36
CA VAL A 125 -5.74 14.10 -12.79
C VAL A 125 -5.77 15.36 -11.95
N VAL A 126 -5.80 16.51 -12.63
CA VAL A 126 -5.85 17.84 -12.02
C VAL A 126 -7.15 18.52 -12.41
N CYS A 127 -7.83 19.13 -11.43
CA CYS A 127 -9.07 19.86 -11.66
C CYS A 127 -9.02 21.23 -10.96
N SER A 128 -9.28 22.30 -11.72
CA SER A 128 -9.28 23.67 -11.19
C SER A 128 -10.49 23.92 -10.29
N ILE A 129 -10.23 24.48 -9.10
CA ILE A 129 -11.28 24.89 -8.16
C ILE A 129 -12.05 26.09 -8.71
N ASN A 130 -11.35 27.05 -9.32
CA ASN A 130 -11.98 28.26 -9.88
C ASN A 130 -12.95 27.92 -11.01
N LYS A 131 -12.66 26.90 -11.83
CA LYS A 131 -13.52 26.50 -12.96
C LYS A 131 -14.72 25.63 -12.56
N HIS A 132 -14.55 24.75 -11.58
CA HIS A 132 -15.54 23.70 -11.26
C HIS A 132 -16.17 23.82 -9.87
N GLY A 133 -15.78 24.84 -9.11
CA GLY A 133 -16.07 24.94 -7.67
C GLY A 133 -15.29 23.90 -6.85
N LYS A 134 -15.19 24.14 -5.54
CA LYS A 134 -14.43 23.27 -4.63
C LYS A 134 -14.95 21.84 -4.63
N LEU A 135 -16.26 21.66 -4.48
CA LEU A 135 -16.90 20.34 -4.45
C LEU A 135 -16.78 19.62 -5.81
N GLY A 136 -17.06 20.28 -6.92
CA GLY A 136 -16.97 19.67 -8.26
C GLY A 136 -15.55 19.23 -8.62
N ALA A 137 -14.55 20.05 -8.30
CA ALA A 137 -13.14 19.72 -8.51
C ALA A 137 -12.68 18.55 -7.61
N TYR A 138 -13.10 18.54 -6.35
CA TYR A 138 -12.85 17.43 -5.42
C TYR A 138 -13.47 16.12 -5.92
N THR A 139 -14.78 16.11 -6.22
CA THR A 139 -15.50 14.88 -6.63
C THR A 139 -14.90 14.28 -7.90
N LYS A 140 -14.55 15.12 -8.89
CA LYS A 140 -13.95 14.64 -10.14
C LYS A 140 -12.58 13.98 -9.92
N THR A 141 -11.75 14.57 -9.08
CA THR A 141 -10.41 14.04 -8.77
C THR A 141 -10.50 12.81 -7.86
N LYS A 142 -11.39 12.82 -6.85
CA LYS A 142 -11.67 11.68 -5.98
C LYS A 142 -12.15 10.47 -6.78
N LYS A 143 -13.08 10.65 -7.72
CA LYS A 143 -13.59 9.57 -8.57
C LYS A 143 -12.49 8.93 -9.41
N ALA A 144 -11.60 9.73 -10.00
CA ALA A 144 -10.46 9.21 -10.77
C ALA A 144 -9.51 8.37 -9.88
N LEU A 145 -9.28 8.82 -8.65
CA LEU A 145 -8.43 8.11 -7.69
C LEU A 145 -9.07 6.79 -7.22
N LEU A 146 -10.37 6.79 -6.94
CA LEU A 146 -11.10 5.58 -6.56
C LEU A 146 -11.10 4.54 -7.70
N GLU A 147 -11.33 4.98 -8.93
CA GLU A 147 -11.29 4.11 -10.10
C GLU A 147 -9.90 3.48 -10.30
N ALA A 148 -8.83 4.27 -10.13
CA ALA A 148 -7.45 3.78 -10.23
C ALA A 148 -7.12 2.68 -9.21
N TYR A 149 -7.76 2.69 -8.05
CA TYR A 149 -7.54 1.74 -6.96
C TYR A 149 -8.69 0.76 -6.74
N LYS A 150 -9.62 0.61 -7.71
CA LYS A 150 -10.82 -0.22 -7.57
C LYS A 150 -10.56 -1.65 -7.06
N ASP A 151 -9.50 -2.29 -7.56
CA ASP A 151 -9.12 -3.66 -7.20
C ASP A 151 -8.52 -3.77 -5.79
N TYR A 152 -8.27 -2.64 -5.13
CA TYR A 152 -7.69 -2.54 -3.80
C TYR A 152 -8.66 -1.93 -2.77
N LEU A 153 -9.86 -1.49 -3.16
CA LEU A 153 -10.80 -0.83 -2.24
C LEU A 153 -11.15 -1.72 -1.04
N ASP A 154 -11.42 -3.01 -1.27
CA ASP A 154 -11.76 -3.96 -0.21
C ASP A 154 -10.66 -4.07 0.86
N ILE A 155 -9.38 -4.14 0.45
CA ILE A 155 -8.27 -4.19 1.41
C ILE A 155 -8.01 -2.81 2.06
N LEU A 156 -8.25 -1.71 1.35
CA LEU A 156 -8.11 -0.37 1.91
C LEU A 156 -9.17 -0.06 2.96
N VAL A 157 -10.41 -0.51 2.75
CA VAL A 157 -11.48 -0.47 3.77
C VAL A 157 -11.11 -1.35 4.96
N TYR A 158 -10.61 -2.56 4.71
CA TYR A 158 -10.15 -3.47 5.78
C TYR A 158 -9.06 -2.85 6.65
N MET A 159 -8.12 -2.12 6.05
CA MET A 159 -7.06 -1.39 6.75
C MET A 159 -7.54 -0.11 7.44
N GLY A 160 -8.81 0.30 7.27
CA GLY A 160 -9.32 1.57 7.78
C GLY A 160 -8.75 2.82 7.09
N ARG A 161 -8.09 2.65 5.93
CA ARG A 161 -7.54 3.76 5.13
C ARG A 161 -8.59 4.43 4.22
N LEU A 162 -9.75 3.80 4.09
CA LEU A 162 -10.89 4.30 3.36
C LEU A 162 -12.15 4.02 4.18
N ASN A 163 -12.99 5.03 4.39
CA ASN A 163 -14.28 4.80 5.03
C ASN A 163 -15.24 4.21 4.00
N SER A 164 -16.07 3.25 4.41
CA SER A 164 -17.11 2.67 3.54
C SER A 164 -18.12 3.72 3.05
N ILE A 165 -18.23 4.85 3.75
CA ILE A 165 -19.05 6.01 3.37
C ILE A 165 -18.48 6.68 2.10
N ASP A 166 -17.16 6.67 1.91
CA ASP A 166 -16.49 7.30 0.76
C ASP A 166 -16.70 6.52 -0.56
N LEU A 167 -17.35 5.36 -0.49
CA LEU A 167 -17.64 4.47 -1.62
C LEU A 167 -19.09 4.56 -2.12
N LYS A 168 -19.97 5.27 -1.40
CA LYS A 168 -21.37 5.50 -1.76
C LYS A 168 -21.53 6.83 -2.49
#